data_AF-A0A967K4J6-F1
#
_entry.id   AF-A0A967K4J6-F1
#
_cell.length_a   1.000
_cell.length_b   1.000
_cell.length_c   1.000
_cell.angle_alpha   90.00
_cell.angle_beta   90.00
_cell.angle_gamma   90.00
#
_symmetry.space_group_name_H-M   'P 1'
#
loop_
_entity.id
_entity.type
_entity.pdbx_description
1 polymer ?
#
loop_
_entity_poly.entity_id
_entity_poly.type
_entity_poly.pdbx_seq_one_letter_code
_entity_poly.pdbx_strand_id
1 'polypeptide(L)'
;EDKVSESGKVRRDPFFKPDWSPEMLLSANYLTHPVIRRELFNKVGCLNPEKDGTQDWDLMLKISEETDRIEHIPKVLYHWRQVPGSTAAFLDAKSYVFDRQLRCVKEHLERRGIRDPKTEFESTGFLRATWPASGKKVSIIIPTRDNVDYLKKCI
;
A
#
# COMPACT_ATOMS: atom_id res chain seq x y z
N GLU A 1 0.45 3.73 12.97
CA GLU A 1 -0.51 2.93 13.76
C GLU A 1 0.26 1.97 14.64
N ASP A 2 -0.38 1.39 15.66
CA ASP A 2 0.22 0.32 16.47
C ASP A 2 -0.83 -0.76 16.79
N LYS A 3 -0.47 -1.73 17.63
CA LYS A 3 -1.40 -2.73 18.16
C LYS A 3 -1.65 -2.48 19.65
N VAL A 4 -2.85 -2.81 20.10
CA VAL A 4 -3.25 -2.78 21.51
C VAL A 4 -3.81 -4.12 21.94
N SER A 5 -3.51 -4.53 23.18
CA SER A 5 -4.06 -5.75 23.79
C SER A 5 -5.59 -5.73 23.80
N GLU A 6 -6.21 -6.90 23.91
CA GLU A 6 -7.66 -7.05 24.04
C GLU A 6 -8.24 -6.16 25.16
N SER A 7 -7.53 -6.08 26.29
CA SER A 7 -7.88 -5.23 27.45
C SER A 7 -7.73 -3.72 27.21
N GLY A 8 -7.13 -3.30 26.10
CA GLY A 8 -6.84 -1.89 25.79
C GLY A 8 -5.65 -1.29 26.55
N LYS A 9 -4.97 -2.07 27.41
CA LYS A 9 -3.97 -1.55 28.38
C LYS A 9 -2.54 -1.54 27.88
N VAL A 10 -2.18 -2.44 26.96
CA VAL A 10 -0.79 -2.61 26.49
C VAL A 10 -0.73 -2.29 25.01
N ARG A 11 0.10 -1.30 24.64
CA ARG A 11 0.40 -0.96 23.25
C ARG A 11 1.75 -1.55 22.82
N ARG A 12 1.83 -2.03 21.58
CA ARG A 12 3.03 -2.68 21.01
C ARG A 12 3.03 -2.62 19.48
N ASP A 13 4.13 -3.05 18.87
CA ASP A 13 4.31 -3.18 17.43
C ASP A 13 3.94 -1.90 16.64
N PRO A 14 4.57 -0.73 16.95
CA PRO A 14 4.33 0.46 16.17
C PRO A 14 4.80 0.26 14.73
N PHE A 15 3.93 0.54 13.76
CA PHE A 15 4.26 0.57 12.35
C PHE A 15 4.48 2.02 11.90
N PHE A 16 5.75 2.38 11.74
CA PHE A 16 6.19 3.67 11.23
C PHE A 16 6.18 3.65 9.70
N LYS A 17 5.03 4.04 9.12
CA LYS A 17 4.83 4.11 7.68
C LYS A 17 5.73 5.19 7.06
N PRO A 18 6.26 4.98 5.84
CA PRO A 18 6.87 6.07 5.10
C PRO A 18 5.80 7.08 4.66
N ASP A 19 6.27 8.20 4.10
CA ASP A 19 5.41 9.12 3.38
C ASP A 19 4.85 8.48 2.10
N TRP A 20 3.96 9.19 1.42
CA TRP A 20 3.26 8.70 0.25
C TRP A 20 4.20 8.15 -0.84
N SER A 21 4.12 6.84 -1.08
CA SER A 21 4.70 6.15 -2.24
C SER A 21 3.59 5.37 -2.98
N PRO A 22 3.33 5.69 -4.26
CA PRO A 22 2.46 4.88 -5.10
C PRO A 22 3.07 3.50 -5.38
N GLU A 23 4.39 3.38 -5.46
CA GLU A 23 5.08 2.10 -5.69
C GLU A 23 4.90 1.16 -4.51
N MET A 24 5.06 1.65 -3.29
CA MET A 24 4.82 0.83 -2.09
C MET A 24 3.35 0.42 -1.99
N LEU A 25 2.41 1.26 -2.45
CA LEU A 25 1.00 0.91 -2.51
C LEU A 25 0.73 -0.25 -3.49
N LEU A 26 1.54 -0.42 -4.54
CA LEU A 26 1.43 -1.61 -5.41
C LEU A 26 1.88 -2.89 -4.70
N SER A 27 2.77 -2.78 -3.71
CA SER A 27 3.33 -3.94 -2.99
C SER A 27 2.59 -4.32 -1.73
N ALA A 28 1.98 -3.36 -1.04
CA ALA A 28 1.13 -3.58 0.12
C ALA A 28 0.16 -2.41 0.34
N ASN A 29 -1.04 -2.69 0.84
CA ASN A 29 -1.93 -1.65 1.35
C ASN A 29 -1.42 -1.09 2.70
N TYR A 30 -0.35 -0.29 2.66
CA TYR A 30 0.23 0.30 3.88
C TYR A 30 -0.58 1.48 4.42
N LEU A 31 -1.50 2.06 3.63
CA LEU A 31 -2.29 3.22 4.05
C LEU A 31 -3.29 2.87 5.16
N THR A 32 -4.01 1.75 5.00
CA THR A 32 -4.98 1.13 5.93
C THR A 32 -6.08 2.08 6.46
N HIS A 33 -5.74 3.04 7.33
CA HIS A 33 -6.64 3.94 8.05
C HIS A 33 -6.53 5.42 7.61
N PRO A 34 -6.97 5.76 6.40
CA PRO A 34 -6.95 7.14 5.90
C PRO A 34 -8.19 7.93 6.32
N VAL A 35 -8.07 9.26 6.27
CA VAL A 35 -9.21 10.19 6.21
C VAL A 35 -9.32 10.69 4.77
N ILE A 36 -10.49 10.53 4.16
CA ILE A 36 -10.70 10.81 2.73
C ILE A 36 -11.76 11.89 2.59
N ARG A 37 -11.52 12.85 1.67
CA ARG A 37 -12.55 13.84 1.31
C ARG A 37 -13.75 13.14 0.70
N ARG A 38 -14.95 13.46 1.19
CA ARG A 38 -16.21 12.84 0.74
C ARG A 38 -16.41 12.92 -0.79
N GLU A 39 -16.13 14.07 -1.38
CA GLU A 39 -16.27 14.26 -2.83
C GLU A 39 -15.37 13.29 -3.63
N LEU A 40 -14.13 13.10 -3.18
CA LEU A 40 -13.20 12.18 -3.79
C LEU A 40 -13.63 10.72 -3.61
N PHE A 41 -14.06 10.36 -2.39
CA PHE A 41 -14.60 9.02 -2.09
C PHE A 41 -15.80 8.66 -2.99
N ASN A 42 -16.72 9.61 -3.18
CA ASN A 42 -17.85 9.43 -4.08
C ASN A 42 -17.42 9.35 -5.55
N LYS A 43 -16.46 10.19 -5.97
CA LYS A 43 -15.93 10.23 -7.35
C LYS A 43 -15.37 8.89 -7.79
N VAL A 44 -14.66 8.19 -6.90
CA VAL A 44 -14.06 6.87 -7.18
C VAL A 44 -15.04 5.69 -7.02
N GLY A 45 -16.31 5.96 -6.73
CA GLY A 45 -17.35 4.93 -6.65
C GLY A 45 -17.50 4.23 -5.30
N CYS A 46 -17.02 4.84 -4.20
CA CYS A 46 -17.13 4.30 -2.85
C CYS A 46 -16.49 2.90 -2.69
N LEU A 47 -16.88 2.15 -1.65
CA LEU A 47 -16.47 0.75 -1.47
C LEU A 47 -17.29 -0.17 -2.37
N ASN A 48 -16.61 -1.11 -3.04
CA ASN A 48 -17.26 -2.12 -3.88
C ASN A 48 -17.38 -3.46 -3.12
N PRO A 49 -18.59 -3.98 -2.84
CA PRO A 49 -18.79 -5.28 -2.20
C PRO A 49 -18.18 -6.47 -2.96
N GLU A 50 -18.05 -6.38 -4.28
CA GLU A 50 -17.39 -7.43 -5.07
C GLU A 50 -15.89 -7.57 -4.71
N LYS A 51 -15.31 -6.52 -4.11
CA LYS A 51 -13.93 -6.46 -3.64
C LYS A 51 -13.76 -6.89 -2.18
N ASP A 52 -14.74 -7.55 -1.56
CA ASP A 52 -14.60 -8.05 -0.20
C ASP A 52 -13.29 -8.84 0.00
N GLY A 53 -12.53 -8.43 1.01
CA GLY A 53 -11.17 -8.88 1.32
C GLY A 53 -10.05 -7.95 0.82
N THR A 54 -10.34 -7.05 -0.12
CA THR A 54 -9.39 -6.09 -0.71
C THR A 54 -10.01 -4.72 -1.02
N GLN A 55 -11.20 -4.45 -0.51
CA GLN A 55 -12.00 -3.26 -0.84
C GLN A 55 -11.32 -1.95 -0.42
N ASP A 56 -10.54 -1.97 0.66
CA ASP A 56 -9.76 -0.85 1.14
C ASP A 56 -8.57 -0.56 0.20
N TRP A 57 -7.87 -1.60 -0.25
CA TRP A 57 -6.77 -1.47 -1.20
C TRP A 57 -7.26 -0.97 -2.56
N ASP A 58 -8.37 -1.53 -3.07
CA ASP A 58 -9.02 -1.07 -4.31
C ASP A 58 -9.39 0.41 -4.24
N LEU A 59 -9.98 0.84 -3.11
CA LEU A 59 -10.31 2.24 -2.87
C LEU A 59 -9.06 3.13 -2.88
N MET A 60 -7.98 2.72 -2.21
CA MET A 60 -6.75 3.51 -2.15
C MET A 60 -6.09 3.65 -3.52
N LEU A 61 -6.09 2.58 -4.32
CA LEU A 61 -5.57 2.59 -5.68
C LEU A 61 -6.38 3.52 -6.58
N LYS A 62 -7.71 3.52 -6.49
CA LYS A 62 -8.55 4.45 -7.25
C LYS A 62 -8.39 5.90 -6.80
N ILE A 63 -8.22 6.14 -5.50
CA ILE A 63 -7.95 7.49 -4.98
C ILE A 63 -6.62 8.03 -5.53
N SER A 64 -5.58 7.20 -5.60
CA SER A 64 -4.28 7.61 -6.14
C SER A 64 -4.27 7.81 -7.66
N GLU A 65 -5.29 7.31 -8.37
CA GLU A 65 -5.54 7.62 -9.78
C GLU A 65 -6.08 9.06 -9.97
N GLU A 66 -6.77 9.59 -8.96
CA GLU A 66 -7.52 10.85 -9.06
C GLU A 66 -6.84 12.07 -8.40
N THR A 67 -5.83 11.84 -7.55
CA THR A 67 -5.11 12.92 -6.86
C THR A 67 -3.70 12.50 -6.47
N ASP A 68 -2.80 13.47 -6.46
CA ASP A 68 -1.43 13.38 -5.91
C ASP A 68 -1.31 14.01 -4.51
N ARG A 69 -2.32 14.76 -4.07
CA ARG A 69 -2.42 15.39 -2.74
C ARG A 69 -2.71 14.36 -1.63
N ILE A 70 -1.75 13.49 -1.36
CA ILE A 70 -1.81 12.45 -0.32
C ILE A 70 -0.70 12.74 0.68
N GLU A 71 -1.08 12.99 1.93
CA GLU A 71 -0.17 13.40 3.00
C GLU A 71 -0.22 12.42 4.17
N HIS A 72 0.96 12.07 4.68
CA HIS A 72 1.09 11.21 5.85
C HIS A 72 1.20 12.08 7.11
N ILE A 73 0.41 11.73 8.14
CA ILE A 73 0.56 12.32 9.48
C ILE A 73 1.42 11.34 10.31
N PRO A 74 2.70 11.66 10.62
CA PRO A 74 3.62 10.74 11.29
C PRO A 74 3.34 10.64 12.80
N LYS A 75 2.12 10.20 13.14
CA LYS A 75 1.63 10.02 14.50
C LYS A 75 0.86 8.71 14.60
N VAL A 76 0.92 8.07 15.77
CA VAL A 76 0.07 6.91 16.06
C VAL A 76 -1.32 7.41 16.45
N LEU A 77 -2.23 7.45 15.47
CA LEU A 77 -3.62 7.91 15.65
C LEU A 77 -4.65 6.77 15.63
N TYR A 78 -4.20 5.53 15.45
CA TYR A 78 -5.04 4.35 15.41
C TYR A 78 -4.33 3.16 16.05
N HIS A 79 -5.10 2.36 16.80
CA HIS A 79 -4.64 1.20 17.56
C HIS A 79 -5.43 -0.05 17.15
N TRP A 80 -4.78 -1.03 16.52
CA TRP A 80 -5.39 -2.30 16.18
C TRP A 80 -5.61 -3.15 17.44
N ARG A 81 -6.86 -3.43 17.80
CA ARG A 81 -7.14 -4.32 18.93
C ARG A 81 -6.86 -5.76 18.55
N GLN A 82 -5.97 -6.41 19.30
CA GLN A 82 -5.63 -7.82 19.11
C GLN A 82 -6.58 -8.69 19.94
N VAL A 83 -7.47 -9.40 19.26
CA VAL A 83 -8.36 -10.41 19.84
C VAL A 83 -8.08 -11.78 19.18
N PRO A 84 -8.30 -12.91 19.87
CA PRO A 84 -8.17 -14.24 19.26
C PRO A 84 -8.96 -14.34 17.95
N GLY A 85 -8.31 -14.83 16.88
CA GLY A 85 -8.92 -14.94 15.54
C GLY A 85 -8.95 -13.65 14.70
N SER A 86 -8.49 -12.51 15.25
CA SER A 86 -8.32 -11.29 14.44
C SER A 86 -7.07 -11.37 13.56
N THR A 87 -7.12 -10.74 12.39
CA THR A 87 -5.94 -10.50 11.54
C THR A 87 -4.84 -9.72 12.28
N ALA A 88 -5.20 -8.93 13.30
CA ALA A 88 -4.24 -8.24 14.16
C ALA A 88 -3.46 -9.21 15.08
N ALA A 89 -4.00 -10.39 15.35
CA ALA A 89 -3.41 -11.46 16.16
C ALA A 89 -2.72 -12.54 15.29
N PHE A 90 -3.28 -12.91 14.14
CA PHE A 90 -2.72 -13.91 13.22
C PHE A 90 -3.05 -13.58 11.74
N LEU A 91 -2.05 -13.63 10.85
CA LEU A 91 -2.28 -13.64 9.39
C LEU A 91 -2.71 -15.05 8.94
N ASP A 92 -3.86 -15.54 9.39
CA ASP A 92 -4.51 -16.68 8.71
C ASP A 92 -5.37 -16.11 7.58
N ALA A 93 -4.68 -15.66 6.52
CA ALA A 93 -5.34 -15.17 5.32
C ALA A 93 -5.87 -16.39 4.56
N LYS A 94 -7.20 -16.52 4.51
CA LYS A 94 -7.86 -17.47 3.62
C LYS A 94 -7.29 -17.30 2.22
N SER A 95 -6.88 -18.39 1.58
CA SER A 95 -6.16 -18.38 0.29
C SER A 95 -6.78 -17.48 -0.78
N TYR A 96 -8.10 -17.35 -0.81
CA TYR A 96 -8.82 -16.48 -1.76
C TYR A 96 -8.46 -14.99 -1.65
N VAL A 97 -7.99 -14.53 -0.49
CA VAL A 97 -7.64 -13.11 -0.26
C VAL A 97 -6.41 -12.75 -1.10
N PHE A 98 -5.43 -13.64 -1.19
CA PHE A 98 -4.23 -13.41 -2.00
C PHE A 98 -4.57 -13.23 -3.48
N ASP A 99 -5.40 -14.11 -4.05
CA ASP A 99 -5.83 -14.00 -5.46
C ASP A 99 -6.57 -12.69 -5.73
N ARG A 100 -7.39 -12.24 -4.77
CA ARG A 100 -8.08 -10.95 -4.85
C ARG A 100 -7.11 -9.76 -4.78
N GLN A 101 -6.05 -9.86 -4.00
CA GLN A 101 -5.01 -8.82 -3.89
C GLN A 101 -4.24 -8.69 -5.20
N LEU A 102 -3.78 -9.82 -5.76
CA LEU A 102 -3.13 -9.86 -7.07
C LEU A 102 -4.01 -9.21 -8.15
N ARG A 103 -5.28 -9.62 -8.20
CA ARG A 103 -6.24 -9.07 -9.16
C ARG A 103 -6.47 -7.57 -8.96
N CYS A 104 -6.59 -7.11 -7.72
CA CYS A 104 -6.81 -5.70 -7.39
C CYS A 104 -5.68 -4.81 -7.95
N VAL A 105 -4.43 -5.17 -7.71
CA VAL A 105 -3.27 -4.42 -8.23
C VAL A 105 -3.19 -4.52 -9.74
N LYS A 106 -3.47 -5.70 -10.32
CA LYS A 106 -3.47 -5.88 -11.77
C LYS A 106 -4.48 -4.95 -12.46
N GLU A 107 -5.71 -4.93 -11.98
CA GLU A 107 -6.77 -4.07 -12.53
C GLU A 107 -6.44 -2.58 -12.39
N HIS A 108 -5.78 -2.17 -11.30
CA HIS A 108 -5.27 -0.80 -11.17
C HIS A 108 -4.26 -0.47 -12.27
N LEU A 109 -3.28 -1.35 -12.52
CA LEU A 109 -2.29 -1.14 -13.58
C LEU A 109 -2.94 -1.07 -14.96
N GLU A 110 -3.95 -1.91 -15.22
CA GLU A 110 -4.74 -1.88 -16.45
C GLU A 110 -5.49 -0.54 -16.62
N ARG A 111 -6.12 -0.01 -15.56
CA ARG A 111 -6.75 1.33 -15.57
C ARG A 111 -5.75 2.45 -15.83
N ARG A 112 -4.51 2.30 -15.35
CA ARG A 112 -3.38 3.22 -15.62
C ARG A 112 -2.81 3.09 -17.04
N GLY A 113 -3.34 2.18 -17.86
CA GLY A 113 -2.91 1.96 -19.25
C GLY A 113 -1.64 1.11 -19.38
N ILE A 114 -1.21 0.43 -18.33
CA ILE A 114 -0.09 -0.51 -18.38
C ILE A 114 -0.56 -1.78 -19.09
N ARG A 115 0.18 -2.16 -20.14
CA ARG A 115 -0.10 -3.36 -20.93
C ARG A 115 0.60 -4.58 -20.32
N ASP A 116 -0.10 -5.70 -20.32
CA ASP A 116 0.37 -7.01 -19.85
C ASP A 116 1.04 -6.98 -18.45
N PRO A 117 0.42 -6.34 -17.43
CA PRO A 117 0.97 -6.38 -16.09
C PRO A 117 0.89 -7.80 -15.51
N LYS A 118 1.95 -8.18 -14.80
CA LYS A 118 2.04 -9.40 -14.00
C LYS A 118 2.11 -9.02 -12.54
N THR A 119 1.35 -9.74 -11.71
CA THR A 119 1.30 -9.56 -10.26
C THR A 119 1.50 -10.91 -9.59
N GLU A 120 2.42 -10.99 -8.64
CA GLU A 120 2.70 -12.20 -7.87
C GLU A 120 3.11 -11.83 -6.45
N PHE A 121 3.02 -12.79 -5.52
CA PHE A 121 3.60 -12.63 -4.17
C PHE A 121 5.03 -13.14 -4.16
N GLU A 122 5.94 -12.35 -3.60
CA GLU A 122 7.28 -12.82 -3.27
C GLU A 122 7.27 -13.66 -1.98
N SER A 123 8.35 -14.42 -1.75
CA SER A 123 8.54 -15.18 -0.51
C SER A 123 8.56 -14.31 0.76
N THR A 124 8.78 -13.00 0.59
CA THR A 124 8.69 -11.99 1.65
C THR A 124 7.26 -11.67 2.08
N GLY A 125 6.25 -12.11 1.32
CA GLY A 125 4.84 -11.80 1.54
C GLY A 125 4.37 -10.51 0.88
N PHE A 126 5.25 -9.77 0.20
CA PHE A 126 4.89 -8.56 -0.54
C PHE A 126 4.49 -8.88 -1.98
N LEU A 127 3.59 -8.06 -2.52
CA LEU A 127 3.18 -8.17 -3.91
C LEU A 127 4.21 -7.50 -4.81
N ARG A 128 4.64 -8.20 -5.86
CA ARG A 128 5.47 -7.66 -6.93
C ARG A 128 4.63 -7.47 -8.19
N ALA A 129 4.59 -6.24 -8.67
CA ALA A 129 4.04 -5.90 -9.96
C ALA A 129 5.17 -5.70 -10.99
N THR A 130 5.03 -6.29 -12.17
CA THR A 130 5.96 -6.09 -13.30
C THR A 130 5.19 -5.93 -14.60
N TRP A 131 5.81 -5.30 -15.59
CA TRP A 131 5.24 -5.12 -16.93
C TRP A 131 6.36 -4.99 -17.97
N PRO A 132 6.06 -5.18 -19.27
CA PRO A 132 7.05 -5.08 -20.33
C PRO A 132 7.73 -3.70 -20.35
N ALA A 133 9.06 -3.70 -20.45
CA ALA A 133 9.82 -2.48 -20.62
C ALA A 133 9.50 -1.84 -21.98
N SER A 134 9.53 -0.51 -22.03
CA SER A 134 9.27 0.25 -23.27
C SER A 134 10.34 0.10 -24.35
N GLY A 135 11.43 -0.62 -24.07
CA GLY A 135 12.62 -0.73 -24.93
C GLY A 135 13.50 0.54 -24.96
N LYS A 136 13.06 1.64 -24.34
CA LYS A 136 13.86 2.86 -24.20
C LYS A 136 14.99 2.63 -23.21
N LYS A 137 16.18 3.13 -23.56
CA LYS A 137 17.32 3.15 -22.63
C LYS A 137 17.06 4.18 -21.53
N VAL A 138 17.35 3.79 -20.29
CA VAL A 138 17.34 4.68 -19.13
C VAL A 138 18.77 4.76 -18.61
N SER A 139 19.24 5.98 -18.36
CA SER A 139 20.52 6.23 -17.70
C SER A 139 20.25 6.71 -16.29
N ILE A 140 20.80 6.00 -15.30
CA ILE A 140 20.76 6.41 -13.90
C ILE A 140 22.12 7.02 -13.59
N ILE A 141 22.14 8.32 -13.26
CA ILE A 141 23.35 9.02 -12.83
C ILE A 141 23.27 9.13 -11.31
N ILE A 142 24.19 8.48 -10.61
CA ILE A 142 24.33 8.59 -9.15
C ILE A 142 25.53 9.50 -8.89
N PRO A 143 25.34 10.76 -8.51
CA PRO A 143 26.42 11.73 -8.37
C PRO A 143 27.16 11.49 -7.04
N THR A 144 28.02 10.47 -7.00
CA THR A 144 28.72 10.06 -5.76
C THR A 144 30.02 10.84 -5.51
N ARG A 145 30.64 11.43 -6.54
CA ARG A 145 31.89 12.18 -6.37
C ARG A 145 31.61 13.59 -5.84
N ASP A 146 32.25 13.94 -4.72
CA ASP A 146 32.26 15.29 -4.12
C ASP A 146 30.86 15.86 -3.76
N ASN A 147 29.87 15.00 -3.55
CA ASN A 147 28.48 15.40 -3.28
C ASN A 147 27.97 14.93 -1.91
N VAL A 148 28.67 15.37 -0.87
CA VAL A 148 28.45 14.95 0.54
C VAL A 148 27.02 15.19 1.00
N ASP A 149 26.38 16.29 0.60
CA ASP A 149 25.02 16.63 1.04
C ASP A 149 23.97 15.65 0.51
N TYR A 150 24.19 15.07 -0.68
CA TYR A 150 23.35 13.99 -1.21
C TYR A 150 23.67 12.66 -0.53
N LEU A 151 24.96 12.32 -0.36
CA LEU A 151 25.38 11.06 0.24
C LEU A 151 24.97 10.92 1.71
N LYS A 152 24.94 12.03 2.47
CA LYS A 152 24.48 12.05 3.87
C LYS A 152 23.05 11.55 4.06
N LYS A 153 22.21 11.59 3.04
CA LYS A 153 20.82 11.08 3.11
C LYS A 153 20.74 9.55 2.97
N CYS A 154 21.83 8.90 2.58
CA CYS A 154 21.91 7.46 2.31
C CYS A 154 22.69 6.68 3.39
N ILE A 155 23.19 7.37 4.42
CA ILE A 155 23.91 6.83 5.59
C ILE A 155 23.00 6.99 6.79
#